data_AF-A0A2E0X182-F1
#
_entry.id   AF-A0A2E0X182-F1
#
_cell.length_a   1.000
_cell.length_b   1.000
_cell.length_c   1.000
_cell.angle_alpha   90.00
_cell.angle_beta   90.00
_cell.angle_gamma   90.00
#
_symmetry.space_group_name_H-M   'P 1'
#
loop_
_entity.id
_entity.type
_entity.pdbx_description
1 polymer ?
#
loop_
_entity_poly.entity_id
_entity_poly.type
_entity_poly.pdbx_seq_one_letter_code
_entity_poly.pdbx_strand_id
1 'polypeptide(L)'
;MTTKQKFDVENPEVVVLKNGRYAFRAECPWEGKNGKKLTAFKFCSAADYQAQSARLLQESAGEGPEEGEEQSERPESASDTEDA
;
A
#
# COMPACT_ATOMS: atom_id res chain seq x y z
N MET A 1 39.65 -4.56 3.48
CA MET A 1 38.56 -3.70 3.99
C MET A 1 37.46 -3.64 2.96
N THR A 2 36.45 -4.51 3.03
CA THR A 2 35.26 -4.43 2.16
C THR A 2 34.24 -3.53 2.83
N THR A 3 34.01 -2.34 2.29
CA THR A 3 32.99 -1.41 2.76
C THR A 3 31.61 -1.98 2.46
N LYS A 4 30.81 -2.20 3.51
CA LYS A 4 29.39 -2.53 3.34
C LYS A 4 28.72 -1.32 2.69
N GLN A 5 28.36 -1.44 1.42
CA GLN A 5 27.52 -0.44 0.77
C GLN A 5 26.11 -0.54 1.37
N LYS A 6 25.54 0.61 1.72
CA LYS A 6 24.14 0.72 2.13
C LYS A 6 23.33 1.16 0.91
N PHE A 7 22.09 0.72 0.84
CA PHE A 7 21.14 1.20 -0.15
C PHE A 7 19.80 1.44 0.57
N ASP A 8 19.11 2.49 0.16
CA ASP A 8 17.83 2.92 0.70
C ASP A 8 16.77 2.83 -0.40
N VAL A 9 15.55 2.51 -0.01
CA VAL A 9 14.41 2.32 -0.91
C VAL A 9 13.23 3.06 -0.31
N GLU A 10 12.67 4.03 -1.06
CA GLU A 10 11.62 4.92 -0.56
C GLU A 10 10.26 4.22 -0.43
N ASN A 11 9.90 3.37 -1.40
CA ASN A 11 8.61 2.68 -1.42
C ASN A 11 8.80 1.16 -1.57
N PRO A 12 9.28 0.46 -0.53
CA PRO A 12 9.44 -0.99 -0.61
C PRO A 12 8.08 -1.69 -0.65
N GLU A 13 8.02 -2.80 -1.38
CA GLU A 13 6.86 -3.69 -1.40
C GLU A 13 6.67 -4.30 0.01
N VAL A 14 5.43 -4.44 0.49
CA VAL A 14 5.18 -5.08 1.79
C VAL A 14 4.46 -6.41 1.60
N VAL A 15 4.96 -7.46 2.25
CA VAL A 15 4.47 -8.83 2.08
C VAL A 15 4.18 -9.52 3.41
N VAL A 16 3.19 -10.43 3.40
CA VAL A 16 2.92 -11.34 4.50
C VAL A 16 3.63 -12.68 4.22
N LEU A 17 4.54 -13.06 5.11
CA LEU A 17 5.28 -14.31 5.01
C LEU A 17 4.41 -15.50 5.46
N LYS A 18 4.77 -16.71 5.04
CA LYS A 18 4.04 -17.95 5.37
C LYS A 18 3.87 -18.22 6.87
N ASN A 19 4.72 -17.62 7.70
CA ASN A 19 4.66 -17.72 9.15
C ASN A 19 3.78 -16.63 9.82
N GLY A 20 3.04 -15.86 9.03
CA GLY A 20 2.19 -14.77 9.51
C GLY A 20 2.94 -13.49 9.91
N ARG A 21 4.25 -13.39 9.62
CA ARG A 21 5.04 -12.18 9.88
C ARG A 21 5.02 -11.22 8.69
N TYR A 22 5.13 -9.93 8.97
CA TYR A 22 5.17 -8.87 7.97
C TYR A 22 6.60 -8.48 7.66
N ALA A 23 6.90 -8.24 6.38
CA ALA A 23 8.20 -7.76 5.95
C ALA A 23 8.10 -6.82 4.75
N PHE A 24 8.96 -5.81 4.75
CA PHE A 24 9.30 -5.05 3.55
C PHE A 24 10.24 -5.87 2.67
N ARG A 25 9.95 -5.88 1.38
CA ARG A 25 10.67 -6.59 0.33
C ARG A 25 11.21 -5.56 -0.65
N ALA A 26 12.50 -5.65 -0.95
CA ALA A 26 13.17 -4.78 -1.92
C ALA A 26 14.15 -5.59 -2.78
N GLU A 27 14.25 -5.27 -4.06
CA GLU A 27 15.31 -5.80 -4.91
C GLU A 27 16.64 -5.13 -4.56
N CYS A 28 17.68 -5.92 -4.34
CA CYS A 28 19.02 -5.38 -4.13
C CYS A 28 19.57 -4.86 -5.47
N PRO A 29 20.34 -3.76 -5.47
CA PRO A 29 20.98 -3.27 -6.69
C PRO A 29 22.14 -4.17 -7.17
N TRP A 30 22.44 -5.24 -6.42
CA TRP A 30 23.64 -6.05 -6.59
C TRP A 30 23.22 -7.44 -7.05
N GLU A 31 24.01 -8.01 -7.96
CA GLU A 31 23.79 -9.37 -8.41
C GLU A 31 24.35 -10.38 -7.41
N GLY A 32 23.58 -11.43 -7.15
CA GLY A 32 24.00 -12.59 -6.39
C GLY A 32 24.91 -13.50 -7.20
N LYS A 33 25.33 -14.60 -6.56
CA LYS A 33 26.16 -15.61 -7.21
C LYS A 33 25.44 -16.17 -8.44
N ASN A 34 26.13 -16.15 -9.59
CA ASN A 34 25.63 -16.60 -10.90
C ASN A 34 24.57 -15.68 -11.55
N GLY A 35 24.63 -14.36 -11.32
CA GLY A 35 23.73 -13.39 -11.98
C GLY A 35 22.28 -13.45 -11.48
N LYS A 36 22.04 -14.06 -10.32
CA LYS A 36 20.71 -14.11 -9.72
C LYS A 36 20.41 -12.80 -9.01
N LYS A 37 19.24 -12.21 -9.27
CA LYS A 37 18.76 -11.06 -8.50
C LYS A 37 18.59 -11.42 -7.02
N LEU A 38 19.06 -10.55 -6.14
CA LEU A 38 18.88 -10.69 -4.71
C LEU A 38 17.70 -9.84 -4.24
N THR A 39 16.98 -10.35 -3.25
CA THR A 39 15.89 -9.62 -2.61
C THR A 39 16.20 -9.50 -1.12
N ALA A 40 16.15 -8.28 -0.61
CA ALA A 40 16.28 -8.00 0.81
C ALA A 40 14.89 -8.02 1.47
N PHE A 41 14.85 -8.58 2.68
CA PHE A 41 13.67 -8.58 3.53
C PHE A 41 13.97 -7.88 4.86
N LYS A 42 13.11 -6.94 5.25
CA LYS A 42 13.18 -6.26 6.55
C LYS A 42 11.86 -6.46 7.28
N PHE A 43 11.91 -7.17 8.41
CA PHE A 43 10.72 -7.36 9.24
C PHE A 43 10.16 -6.04 9.75
N CYS A 44 8.84 -5.93 9.74
CA CYS A 44 8.12 -4.76 10.21
C CYS A 44 6.97 -5.16 11.14
N SER A 45 6.41 -4.17 11.84
CA SER A 45 5.25 -4.39 12.70
C SER A 45 3.97 -4.51 11.87
N ALA A 46 2.89 -5.01 12.48
CA ALA A 46 1.57 -5.04 11.84
C ALA A 46 1.05 -3.63 11.51
N ALA A 47 1.36 -2.64 12.35
CA ALA A 47 0.95 -1.25 12.15
C ALA A 47 1.63 -0.66 10.90
N ASP A 48 2.93 -0.89 10.74
CA ASP A 48 3.69 -0.44 9.55
C ASP A 48 3.15 -1.09 8.27
N TYR A 49 2.82 -2.38 8.32
CA TYR A 49 2.20 -3.09 7.20
C TYR A 49 0.87 -2.45 6.78
N GLN A 50 0.00 -2.14 7.75
CA GLN A 50 -1.30 -1.53 7.49
C GLN A 50 -1.14 -0.14 6.89
N ALA A 51 -0.24 0.69 7.43
CA ALA A 51 0.03 2.03 6.89
C ALA A 51 0.54 1.97 5.45
N GLN A 52 1.48 1.06 5.15
CA GLN A 52 2.06 0.92 3.82
C GLN A 52 1.07 0.33 2.80
N SER A 53 0.31 -0.69 3.20
CA SER A 53 -0.71 -1.29 2.33
C SER A 53 -1.86 -0.32 2.03
N ALA A 54 -2.30 0.46 3.01
CA ALA A 54 -3.30 1.52 2.81
C ALA A 54 -2.79 2.59 1.82
N ARG A 55 -1.52 2.99 1.95
CA ARG A 55 -0.89 3.94 1.00
C ARG A 55 -0.83 3.37 -0.42
N LEU A 56 -0.39 2.11 -0.58
CA LEU A 56 -0.33 1.46 -1.89
C LEU A 56 -1.73 1.29 -2.51
N LEU A 57 -2.75 1.01 -1.68
CA LEU A 57 -4.14 0.96 -2.13
C LEU A 57 -4.62 2.34 -2.63
N GLN A 58 -4.26 3.41 -1.92
CA GLN A 58 -4.62 4.77 -2.32
C GLN A 58 -3.88 5.21 -3.60
N GLU A 59 -2.61 4.85 -3.75
CA GLU A 59 -1.81 5.16 -4.94
C GLU A 59 -2.31 4.37 -6.16
N SER A 60 -2.65 3.09 -5.99
CA SER A 60 -3.24 2.26 -7.06
C SER A 60 -4.69 2.63 -7.41
N ALA A 61 -5.45 3.22 -6.48
CA ALA A 61 -6.79 3.76 -6.74
C ALA A 61 -6.75 5.17 -7.39
N GLY A 62 -5.59 5.82 -7.43
CA GLY A 62 -5.42 7.19 -7.95
C GLY A 62 -5.13 7.29 -9.44
N GLU A 63 -4.91 6.18 -10.14
CA GLU A 63 -4.62 6.17 -11.59
C GLU A 63 -5.84 5.66 -12.40
N GLY A 64 -6.84 6.55 -12.54
CA GLY A 64 -7.77 6.64 -13.69
C GLY A 64 -9.29 6.59 -13.41
N PRO A 65 -10.15 7.40 -14.09
CA PRO A 65 -9.93 8.68 -14.77
C PRO A 65 -10.76 9.85 -14.16
N GLU A 66 -10.44 11.08 -14.56
CA GLU A 66 -11.40 12.19 -14.57
C GLU A 66 -12.67 11.77 -15.31
N GLU A 67 -13.83 11.82 -14.67
CA GLU A 67 -15.10 12.21 -15.28
C GLU A 67 -16.07 12.60 -14.16
N GLY A 68 -16.54 13.84 -14.22
CA GLY A 68 -17.45 14.43 -13.24
C GLY A 68 -18.89 13.99 -13.44
N GLU A 69 -19.62 13.97 -12.33
CA GLU A 69 -21.06 14.22 -12.18
C GLU A 69 -21.26 14.26 -10.65
N GLU A 70 -21.05 15.40 -10.00
CA GLU A 70 -21.97 16.52 -9.86
C GLU A 70 -23.40 16.12 -9.45
N GLN A 71 -23.74 16.56 -8.24
CA GLN A 71 -25.08 16.85 -7.70
C GLN A 71 -25.95 15.65 -7.28
N SER A 72 -26.21 15.57 -5.98
CA SER A 72 -27.47 16.05 -5.37
C SER A 72 -28.64 15.29 -5.96
N GLU A 73 -29.34 14.46 -5.19
CA GLU A 73 -30.41 14.98 -4.36
C GLU A 73 -30.64 14.12 -3.11
N ARG A 74 -30.68 14.82 -1.99
CA ARG A 74 -31.20 14.36 -0.71
C ARG A 74 -32.74 14.32 -0.85
N PRO A 75 -33.42 13.16 -0.75
CA PRO A 75 -34.85 13.17 -0.63
C PRO A 75 -35.18 13.74 0.74
N GLU A 76 -35.75 14.94 0.73
CA GLU A 76 -36.39 15.56 1.88
C GLU A 76 -37.56 14.64 2.25
N SER A 77 -37.43 13.92 3.37
CA SER A 77 -38.54 13.20 3.95
C SER A 77 -39.57 14.23 4.41
N ALA A 78 -40.54 14.48 3.53
CA ALA A 78 -41.75 15.20 3.84
C ALA A 78 -42.40 14.54 5.06
N SER A 79 -42.63 15.37 6.07
CA SER A 79 -43.45 15.10 7.23
C SER A 79 -44.87 14.97 6.72
N ASP A 80 -45.45 13.77 6.77
CA ASP A 80 -46.88 13.62 6.57
C ASP A 80 -47.56 13.53 7.93
N THR A 81 -48.48 14.46 8.08
CA THR A 81 -49.22 14.90 9.25
C THR A 81 -50.56 14.17 9.28
N GLU A 82 -50.98 13.72 10.47
CA GLU A 82 -52.35 13.44 10.92
C GLU A 82 -53.22 12.43 10.12
N ASP A 83 -53.70 11.38 10.80
CA ASP A 83 -55.09 10.94 10.62
C ASP A 83 -55.66 10.40 11.94
N ALA A 84 -56.96 10.65 12.11
CA ALA A 84 -57.75 10.79 13.33
C ALA A 84 -58.09 9.50 14.10
#